data_AF-A0A0V1I4K6-F1
#
_entry.id   AF-A0A0V1I4K6-F1
#
_cell.length_a   1.000
_cell.length_b   1.000
_cell.length_c   1.000
_cell.angle_alpha   90.00
_cell.angle_beta   90.00
_cell.angle_gamma   90.00
#
_symmetry.space_group_name_H-M   'P 1'
#
loop_
_entity.id
_entity.type
_entity.pdbx_description
1 polymer ?
#
loop_
_entity_poly.entity_id
_entity_poly.type
_entity_poly.pdbx_seq_one_letter_code
_entity_poly.pdbx_strand_id
1 'polypeptide(L)'
;LILKQQFFYYTMMLPLKRATFALITSQLIFCTVFSPGLIEGQVPRECANEGLLTQRISCCPTPDGFDKPCGGPGRGKCVKLENPERNRETDLFTPKLDTVFSMWPNSIYKEICVCSGHFTGSKCDECVAGYKGPNCEHRMHSKVRKWINHVNSEEADLLLKAFRLAQHLSSDHLTLLPIANGAIELKQLTVFEHHAWIHYMASAEQCFGMGYGTGSAFPTWNRAFLLQLESTLGRLVQNHSLTLPYWFWFIPEPDNAVVGNSTIFSALDTLADQMSICQTWATRLQPLCDICSGRAGTLKYYNLNDYNQTLLQIQRLLDHVDDEDLKKQLNFILHRTLYVQNGGLLGFTDELDALVSHVSPVSMDGLHNVSNNEKAIAVLRYLLRLPTDLNAENPLYYLALSAIDWLFDRWQKINHVALNQISLTNLRGKNKFDLIVPLFPTNTHGDYFGATASYGYKFEKIIPRTHLSLPFFLIIQVICLTTIVVVVLFLCRLFTPLKSKMHAQEAEDPLIDNGLTSTTVEIENPASNGKHTTVEETWTPGENTTAEQHAQVTSSLSQNINSGSIVSIDASPRSASSD
;
A
#
# COMPACT_ATOMS: atom_id res chain seq x y z
N LEU A 1 -52.60 -38.30 24.15
CA LEU A 1 -51.30 -38.06 23.47
C LEU A 1 -51.45 -37.45 22.07
N ILE A 2 -52.26 -38.05 21.17
CA ILE A 2 -52.35 -37.72 19.73
C ILE A 2 -52.44 -36.21 19.42
N LEU A 3 -53.25 -35.43 20.16
CA LEU A 3 -53.42 -33.98 19.94
C LEU A 3 -52.13 -33.14 20.07
N LYS A 4 -51.09 -33.59 20.80
CA LYS A 4 -49.79 -32.87 20.84
C LYS A 4 -48.96 -33.05 19.56
N GLN A 5 -49.22 -34.08 18.76
CA GLN A 5 -48.37 -34.45 17.61
C GLN A 5 -48.76 -33.68 16.34
N GLN A 6 -50.05 -33.43 16.12
CA GLN A 6 -50.52 -32.59 15.01
C GLN A 6 -50.09 -31.12 15.13
N PHE A 7 -50.09 -30.58 16.35
CA PHE A 7 -49.71 -29.18 16.59
C PHE A 7 -48.23 -28.92 16.25
N PHE A 8 -47.34 -29.87 16.55
CA PHE A 8 -45.92 -29.78 16.20
C PHE A 8 -45.71 -29.78 14.68
N TYR A 9 -46.44 -30.64 13.96
CA TYR A 9 -46.31 -30.78 12.50
C TYR A 9 -46.75 -29.52 11.75
N TYR A 10 -47.86 -28.90 12.16
CA TYR A 10 -48.33 -27.63 11.58
C TYR A 10 -47.41 -26.45 11.90
N THR A 11 -46.87 -26.39 13.13
CA THR A 11 -46.05 -25.24 13.57
C THR A 11 -44.67 -25.21 12.91
N MET A 12 -44.07 -26.36 12.59
CA MET A 12 -42.77 -26.41 11.89
C MET A 12 -42.87 -26.32 10.35
N MET A 13 -43.90 -26.88 9.71
CA MET A 13 -43.98 -26.91 8.24
C MET A 13 -44.35 -25.57 7.60
N LEU A 14 -45.11 -24.72 8.30
CA LEU A 14 -45.50 -23.39 7.80
C LEU A 14 -44.33 -22.41 7.60
N PRO A 15 -43.43 -22.19 8.57
CA PRO A 15 -42.27 -21.32 8.37
C PRO A 15 -41.29 -21.89 7.33
N LEU A 16 -41.13 -23.22 7.25
CA LEU A 16 -40.21 -23.84 6.30
C LEU A 16 -40.61 -23.60 4.83
N LYS A 17 -41.92 -23.65 4.52
CA LYS A 17 -42.44 -23.30 3.18
C LYS A 17 -42.36 -21.80 2.86
N ARG A 18 -42.41 -20.91 3.86
CA ARG A 18 -42.17 -19.47 3.64
C ARG A 18 -40.68 -19.18 3.43
N ALA A 19 -39.79 -19.85 4.15
CA ALA A 19 -38.35 -19.70 4.00
C ALA A 19 -37.86 -20.13 2.61
N THR A 20 -38.32 -21.27 2.09
CA THR A 20 -37.95 -21.73 0.73
C THR A 20 -38.51 -20.84 -0.36
N PHE A 21 -39.75 -20.36 -0.25
CA PHE A 21 -40.30 -19.42 -1.23
C PHE A 21 -39.56 -18.08 -1.20
N ALA A 22 -39.24 -17.56 -0.01
CA ALA A 22 -38.45 -16.34 0.16
C ALA A 22 -37.02 -16.46 -0.40
N LEU A 23 -36.36 -17.62 -0.22
CA LEU A 23 -35.06 -17.92 -0.82
C LEU A 23 -35.13 -17.93 -2.35
N ILE A 24 -36.13 -18.59 -2.94
CA ILE A 24 -36.32 -18.66 -4.40
C ILE A 24 -36.62 -17.27 -4.97
N THR A 25 -37.48 -16.47 -4.33
CA THR A 25 -37.72 -15.08 -4.77
C THR A 25 -36.49 -14.19 -4.57
N SER A 26 -35.72 -14.40 -3.50
CA SER A 26 -34.46 -13.67 -3.27
C SER A 26 -33.44 -13.98 -4.36
N GLN A 27 -33.28 -15.25 -4.73
CA GLN A 27 -32.38 -15.68 -5.81
C GLN A 27 -32.83 -15.18 -7.19
N LEU A 28 -34.14 -15.19 -7.49
CA LEU A 28 -34.66 -14.62 -8.74
C LEU A 28 -34.52 -13.10 -8.81
N ILE A 29 -34.68 -12.39 -7.69
CA ILE A 29 -34.44 -10.93 -7.61
C ILE A 29 -32.94 -10.62 -7.71
N PHE A 30 -32.07 -11.46 -7.14
CA PHE A 30 -30.61 -11.39 -7.32
C PHE A 30 -30.27 -11.45 -8.81
N CYS A 31 -30.82 -12.42 -9.55
CA CYS A 31 -30.64 -12.57 -11.00
C CYS A 31 -31.12 -11.37 -11.84
N THR A 32 -32.06 -10.55 -11.36
CA THR A 32 -32.62 -9.41 -12.12
C THR A 32 -32.04 -8.04 -11.75
N VAL A 33 -31.07 -7.96 -10.83
CA VAL A 33 -30.35 -6.70 -10.48
C VAL A 33 -28.85 -6.81 -10.77
N PHE A 34 -28.41 -7.84 -11.51
CA PHE A 34 -27.10 -7.87 -12.14
C PHE A 34 -27.08 -7.03 -13.43
N SER A 35 -26.89 -5.72 -13.29
CA SER A 35 -26.10 -4.96 -14.27
C SER A 35 -24.63 -5.04 -13.83
N PRO A 36 -23.79 -5.92 -14.42
CA PRO A 36 -22.35 -5.85 -14.20
C PRO A 36 -21.81 -4.56 -14.84
N GLY A 37 -21.43 -3.58 -14.03
CA GLY A 37 -20.72 -2.39 -14.50
C GLY A 37 -19.37 -2.80 -15.09
N LEU A 38 -19.15 -2.46 -16.36
CA LEU A 38 -18.06 -2.96 -17.21
C LEU A 38 -16.77 -2.13 -17.05
N ILE A 39 -16.21 -2.20 -15.84
CA ILE A 39 -14.96 -1.51 -15.49
C ILE A 39 -13.76 -2.28 -16.04
N GLU A 40 -13.16 -1.67 -17.07
CA GLU A 40 -11.73 -1.61 -17.44
C GLU A 40 -10.91 -2.92 -17.54
N GLY A 41 -10.19 -3.09 -18.66
CA GLY A 41 -9.33 -4.25 -18.92
C GLY A 41 -8.57 -4.13 -20.25
N GLN A 42 -8.41 -5.24 -20.99
CA GLN A 42 -7.85 -5.23 -22.36
C GLN A 42 -8.91 -5.32 -23.46
N VAL A 43 -9.84 -6.28 -23.36
CA VAL A 43 -10.97 -6.44 -24.28
C VAL A 43 -12.26 -6.75 -23.52
N PRO A 44 -13.29 -5.88 -23.53
CA PRO A 44 -14.57 -6.17 -22.88
C PRO A 44 -15.21 -7.44 -23.46
N ARG A 45 -15.72 -8.33 -22.59
CA ARG A 45 -16.32 -9.60 -23.01
C ARG A 45 -17.59 -9.44 -23.87
N GLU A 46 -18.25 -8.29 -23.80
CA GLU A 46 -19.35 -7.92 -24.70
C GLU A 46 -18.90 -7.61 -26.15
N CYS A 47 -17.60 -7.36 -26.37
CA CYS A 47 -17.03 -7.00 -27.66
C CYS A 47 -16.35 -8.15 -28.42
N ALA A 48 -16.00 -9.26 -27.74
CA ALA A 48 -15.33 -10.40 -28.36
C ALA A 48 -15.52 -11.70 -27.57
N ASN A 49 -15.22 -12.84 -28.22
CA ASN A 49 -15.22 -14.17 -27.62
C ASN A 49 -13.78 -14.70 -27.47
N GLU A 50 -13.59 -15.73 -26.65
CA GLU A 50 -12.31 -16.43 -26.54
C GLU A 50 -11.90 -17.11 -27.85
N GLY A 51 -10.59 -17.18 -28.10
CA GLY A 51 -10.01 -17.82 -29.28
C GLY A 51 -8.97 -16.95 -30.00
N LEU A 52 -8.54 -17.37 -31.19
CA LEU A 52 -7.53 -16.66 -31.97
C LEU A 52 -8.11 -15.41 -32.65
N LEU A 53 -7.45 -14.27 -32.50
CA LEU A 53 -7.90 -13.01 -33.11
C LEU A 53 -7.59 -12.99 -34.62
N THR A 54 -8.63 -13.11 -35.44
CA THR A 54 -8.51 -13.14 -36.91
C THR A 54 -8.66 -11.77 -37.58
N GLN A 55 -9.23 -10.78 -36.89
CA GLN A 55 -9.48 -9.43 -37.41
C GLN A 55 -9.64 -8.42 -36.26
N ARG A 56 -9.56 -7.11 -36.56
CA ARG A 56 -9.74 -6.05 -35.57
C ARG A 56 -11.18 -5.98 -35.03
N ILE A 57 -11.29 -5.77 -33.72
CA ILE A 57 -12.53 -5.76 -32.93
C ILE A 57 -13.29 -4.44 -33.12
N SER A 58 -14.63 -4.50 -33.20
CA SER A 58 -15.49 -3.31 -33.22
C SER A 58 -16.25 -3.22 -31.89
N CYS A 59 -15.77 -2.39 -30.97
CA CYS A 59 -16.20 -2.36 -29.58
C CYS A 59 -16.93 -1.05 -29.23
N CYS A 60 -18.20 -0.97 -29.64
CA CYS A 60 -19.09 0.14 -29.32
C CYS A 60 -20.40 -0.38 -28.73
N PRO A 61 -20.42 -0.84 -27.47
CA PRO A 61 -21.59 -1.41 -26.84
C PRO A 61 -22.64 -0.32 -26.52
N THR A 62 -23.86 -0.75 -26.23
CA THR A 62 -24.97 0.13 -25.85
C THR A 62 -25.25 -0.02 -24.35
N PRO A 63 -25.20 1.07 -23.56
CA PRO A 63 -25.55 1.04 -22.15
C PRO A 63 -26.96 0.55 -21.86
N ASP A 64 -27.11 -0.08 -20.70
CA ASP A 64 -28.37 -0.53 -20.14
C ASP A 64 -29.36 0.64 -20.06
N GLY A 65 -30.50 0.54 -20.75
CA GLY A 65 -31.52 1.60 -20.81
C GLY A 65 -31.29 2.71 -21.85
N PHE A 66 -30.35 2.54 -22.78
CA PHE A 66 -30.12 3.47 -23.90
C PHE A 66 -30.39 2.81 -25.26
N ASP A 67 -30.87 3.59 -26.24
CA ASP A 67 -31.14 3.10 -27.62
C ASP A 67 -29.93 3.26 -28.57
N LYS A 68 -28.77 3.71 -28.07
CA LYS A 68 -27.62 4.12 -28.89
C LYS A 68 -26.28 3.69 -28.29
N PRO A 69 -25.31 3.26 -29.13
CA PRO A 69 -23.99 2.88 -28.66
C PRO A 69 -23.28 4.03 -27.96
N CYS A 70 -22.43 3.70 -26.98
CA CYS A 70 -21.68 4.66 -26.17
C CYS A 70 -22.56 5.66 -25.39
N GLY A 71 -23.80 5.27 -25.07
CA GLY A 71 -24.81 6.10 -24.41
C GLY A 71 -25.38 7.22 -25.28
N GLY A 72 -24.93 7.35 -26.53
CA GLY A 72 -25.36 8.39 -27.46
C GLY A 72 -24.95 9.82 -27.08
N PRO A 73 -25.45 10.82 -27.84
CA PRO A 73 -25.08 12.22 -27.68
C PRO A 73 -25.34 12.73 -26.25
N GLY A 74 -24.26 13.12 -25.56
CA GLY A 74 -24.27 13.53 -24.15
C GLY A 74 -23.38 12.64 -23.27
N ARG A 75 -23.29 11.33 -23.57
CA ARG A 75 -22.38 10.40 -22.90
C ARG A 75 -21.12 10.09 -23.70
N GLY A 76 -21.28 9.85 -25.00
CA GLY A 76 -20.19 9.43 -25.85
C GLY A 76 -20.59 9.18 -27.30
N LYS A 77 -19.65 8.67 -28.08
CA LYS A 77 -19.84 8.30 -29.48
C LYS A 77 -18.91 7.14 -29.87
N CYS A 78 -19.38 6.29 -30.78
CA CYS A 78 -18.52 5.32 -31.43
C CYS A 78 -17.60 6.06 -32.41
N VAL A 79 -16.29 5.86 -32.30
CA VAL A 79 -15.26 6.48 -33.15
C VAL A 79 -14.51 5.39 -33.89
N LYS A 80 -14.37 5.56 -35.21
CA LYS A 80 -13.54 4.67 -36.03
C LYS A 80 -12.08 5.03 -35.83
N LEU A 81 -11.27 4.04 -35.50
CA LEU A 81 -9.83 4.17 -35.39
C LEU A 81 -9.19 4.04 -36.77
N GLU A 82 -8.09 4.75 -37.00
CA GLU A 82 -7.41 4.73 -38.29
C GLU A 82 -6.85 3.35 -38.62
N ASN A 83 -6.53 3.10 -39.90
CA ASN A 83 -5.88 1.86 -40.29
C ASN A 83 -4.37 1.99 -40.06
N PRO A 84 -3.74 1.20 -39.17
CA PRO A 84 -2.33 1.36 -38.82
C PRO A 84 -1.39 1.38 -40.03
N GLU A 85 -1.70 0.62 -41.08
CA GLU A 85 -0.88 0.55 -42.30
C GLU A 85 -0.89 1.84 -43.15
N ARG A 86 -1.85 2.76 -42.94
CA ARG A 86 -1.96 3.98 -43.75
C ARG A 86 -0.90 5.03 -43.39
N ASN A 87 -0.42 5.03 -42.16
CA ASN A 87 0.41 6.11 -41.59
C ASN A 87 1.87 5.66 -41.35
N ARG A 88 2.39 4.72 -42.16
CA ARG A 88 3.81 4.29 -42.13
C ARG A 88 4.74 5.31 -42.81
N GLU A 89 4.69 6.57 -42.39
CA GLU A 89 5.81 7.49 -42.65
C GLU A 89 6.97 7.13 -41.71
N THR A 90 8.19 7.23 -42.24
CA THR A 90 9.44 6.67 -41.68
C THR A 90 9.79 7.14 -40.26
N ASP A 91 9.28 6.43 -39.26
CA ASP A 91 9.72 6.49 -37.86
C ASP A 91 11.16 5.94 -37.75
N LEU A 92 12.05 6.61 -37.02
CA LEU A 92 13.51 6.34 -37.11
C LEU A 92 13.97 5.04 -36.42
N PHE A 93 13.08 4.36 -35.70
CA PHE A 93 13.35 3.15 -34.92
C PHE A 93 12.30 2.07 -35.20
N THR A 94 12.65 1.09 -36.04
CA THR A 94 11.84 -0.12 -36.22
C THR A 94 11.87 -0.96 -34.94
N PRO A 95 10.72 -1.26 -34.29
CA PRO A 95 10.70 -2.13 -33.12
C PRO A 95 11.10 -3.56 -33.51
N LYS A 96 11.73 -4.30 -32.58
CA LYS A 96 12.15 -5.70 -32.83
C LYS A 96 10.99 -6.67 -33.08
N LEU A 97 9.78 -6.26 -32.72
CA LEU A 97 8.54 -6.95 -32.97
C LEU A 97 7.47 -5.85 -33.22
N ASP A 98 6.82 -5.84 -34.38
CA ASP A 98 5.79 -4.83 -34.71
C ASP A 98 4.46 -5.24 -34.08
N THR A 99 4.33 -4.99 -32.77
CA THR A 99 3.39 -5.75 -31.92
C THR A 99 1.95 -5.22 -31.88
N VAL A 100 1.12 -6.04 -31.25
CA VAL A 100 -0.17 -5.69 -30.63
C VAL A 100 -0.17 -4.33 -29.91
N PHE A 101 0.95 -3.90 -29.34
CA PHE A 101 1.01 -2.73 -28.46
C PHE A 101 1.74 -1.54 -29.06
N SER A 102 2.59 -1.69 -30.10
CA SER A 102 3.22 -0.56 -30.81
C SER A 102 2.19 0.40 -31.44
N MET A 103 0.98 -0.11 -31.71
CA MET A 103 -0.14 0.62 -32.30
C MET A 103 -1.42 0.52 -31.46
N TRP A 104 -1.31 0.39 -30.13
CA TRP A 104 -2.46 0.41 -29.20
C TRP A 104 -3.27 1.71 -29.33
N PRO A 105 -4.63 1.68 -29.35
CA PRO A 105 -5.53 0.52 -29.47
C PRO A 105 -5.77 0.05 -30.92
N ASN A 106 -5.37 0.84 -31.92
CA ASN A 106 -5.66 0.67 -33.35
C ASN A 106 -5.22 -0.68 -33.94
N SER A 107 -4.27 -1.36 -33.30
CA SER A 107 -3.82 -2.72 -33.58
C SER A 107 -4.90 -3.78 -33.33
N ILE A 108 -5.60 -3.69 -32.20
CA ILE A 108 -6.67 -4.62 -31.78
C ILE A 108 -8.03 -4.13 -32.24
N TYR A 109 -8.27 -2.82 -32.15
CA TYR A 109 -9.58 -2.23 -32.36
C TYR A 109 -9.68 -1.51 -33.70
N LYS A 110 -10.86 -1.62 -34.30
CA LYS A 110 -11.30 -0.91 -35.50
C LYS A 110 -12.16 0.30 -35.15
N GLU A 111 -13.04 0.15 -34.18
CA GLU A 111 -14.00 1.19 -33.74
C GLU A 111 -14.19 1.04 -32.22
N ILE A 112 -14.17 2.14 -31.46
CA ILE A 112 -14.29 2.14 -29.98
C ILE A 112 -15.23 3.25 -29.49
N CYS A 113 -15.79 3.11 -28.28
CA CYS A 113 -16.44 4.23 -27.61
C CYS A 113 -15.43 5.28 -27.15
N VAL A 114 -15.73 6.55 -27.43
CA VAL A 114 -15.07 7.73 -26.85
C VAL A 114 -16.11 8.52 -26.07
N CYS A 115 -15.90 8.62 -24.77
CA CYS A 115 -16.83 9.23 -23.83
C CYS A 115 -16.67 10.76 -23.76
N SER A 116 -17.52 11.43 -22.98
CA SER A 116 -17.59 12.89 -22.90
C SER A 116 -17.76 13.36 -21.46
N GLY A 117 -17.23 14.54 -21.12
CA GLY A 117 -17.32 15.09 -19.77
C GLY A 117 -16.65 14.20 -18.73
N HIS A 118 -17.44 13.67 -17.79
CA HIS A 118 -16.97 12.78 -16.71
C HIS A 118 -17.34 11.30 -16.92
N PHE A 119 -17.84 10.91 -18.10
CA PHE A 119 -18.18 9.51 -18.40
C PHE A 119 -16.95 8.68 -18.81
N THR A 120 -16.94 7.40 -18.44
CA THR A 120 -15.92 6.39 -18.79
C THR A 120 -16.55 4.99 -18.93
N GLY A 121 -15.72 3.95 -19.07
CA GLY A 121 -16.14 2.55 -19.24
C GLY A 121 -16.22 2.13 -20.71
N SER A 122 -16.41 0.84 -20.98
CA SER A 122 -16.49 0.28 -22.35
C SER A 122 -17.58 0.93 -23.21
N LYS A 123 -18.67 1.39 -22.57
CA LYS A 123 -19.89 1.90 -23.20
C LYS A 123 -20.32 3.29 -22.71
N CYS A 124 -19.47 4.01 -21.97
CA CYS A 124 -19.75 5.36 -21.43
C CYS A 124 -20.93 5.43 -20.43
N ASP A 125 -21.16 4.32 -19.74
CA ASP A 125 -22.12 4.18 -18.64
C ASP A 125 -21.56 4.65 -17.28
N GLU A 126 -20.25 4.65 -17.12
CA GLU A 126 -19.55 4.79 -15.82
C GLU A 126 -18.96 6.19 -15.60
N CYS A 127 -18.38 6.45 -14.43
CA CYS A 127 -17.80 7.75 -14.06
C CYS A 127 -16.29 7.70 -13.89
N VAL A 128 -15.59 8.71 -14.39
CA VAL A 128 -14.15 8.89 -14.13
C VAL A 128 -13.88 9.01 -12.63
N ALA A 129 -12.70 8.54 -12.20
CA ALA A 129 -12.32 8.46 -10.79
C ALA A 129 -12.61 9.76 -10.03
N GLY A 130 -13.33 9.66 -8.92
CA GLY A 130 -13.75 10.80 -8.10
C GLY A 130 -15.09 11.43 -8.44
N TYR A 131 -15.83 10.90 -9.42
CA TYR A 131 -17.24 11.27 -9.69
C TYR A 131 -18.19 10.08 -9.54
N LYS A 132 -19.46 10.37 -9.25
CA LYS A 132 -20.53 9.38 -9.08
C LYS A 132 -21.91 9.94 -9.47
N GLY A 133 -22.92 9.08 -9.34
CA GLY A 133 -24.31 9.36 -9.73
C GLY A 133 -24.53 8.99 -11.20
N PRO A 134 -25.79 8.82 -11.65
CA PRO A 134 -26.09 8.28 -12.98
C PRO A 134 -25.47 9.12 -14.10
N ASN A 135 -25.35 10.43 -13.92
CA ASN A 135 -24.79 11.36 -14.91
C ASN A 135 -23.35 11.84 -14.58
N CYS A 136 -22.69 11.26 -13.58
CA CYS A 136 -21.34 11.66 -13.13
C CYS A 136 -21.19 13.15 -12.71
N GLU A 137 -22.31 13.76 -12.32
CA GLU A 137 -22.40 15.16 -11.87
C GLU A 137 -21.89 15.37 -10.43
N HIS A 138 -21.84 14.31 -9.60
CA HIS A 138 -21.54 14.44 -8.18
C HIS A 138 -20.10 14.05 -7.88
N ARG A 139 -19.27 15.02 -7.49
CA ARG A 139 -17.92 14.75 -6.99
C ARG A 139 -17.97 13.97 -5.68
N MET A 140 -17.15 12.93 -5.57
CA MET A 140 -17.02 12.10 -4.37
C MET A 140 -16.16 12.79 -3.31
N HIS A 141 -16.40 12.47 -2.04
CA HIS A 141 -15.42 12.74 -0.99
C HIS A 141 -14.17 11.90 -1.25
N SER A 142 -12.98 12.49 -1.07
CA SER A 142 -11.72 11.78 -1.30
C SER A 142 -11.57 10.59 -0.36
N LYS A 143 -11.52 9.37 -0.90
CA LYS A 143 -11.15 8.16 -0.16
C LYS A 143 -9.78 8.34 0.50
N VAL A 144 -9.49 7.61 1.58
CA VAL A 144 -8.20 7.67 2.27
C VAL A 144 -7.45 6.36 2.10
N ARG A 145 -6.41 6.37 1.25
CA ARG A 145 -5.42 5.30 1.26
C ARG A 145 -4.62 5.41 2.56
N LYS A 146 -4.82 4.45 3.47
CA LYS A 146 -4.13 4.36 4.76
C LYS A 146 -2.70 3.84 4.59
N TRP A 147 -1.84 4.15 5.56
CA TRP A 147 -0.61 3.37 5.74
C TRP A 147 -0.97 1.96 6.25
N ILE A 148 -0.32 0.92 5.75
CA ILE A 148 -0.64 -0.47 6.12
C ILE A 148 -0.56 -0.72 7.64
N ASN A 149 0.34 -0.05 8.36
CA ASN A 149 0.46 -0.13 9.83
C ASN A 149 -0.72 0.53 10.59
N HIS A 150 -1.63 1.24 9.90
CA HIS A 150 -2.86 1.83 10.42
C HIS A 150 -4.15 1.15 9.95
N VAL A 151 -4.03 0.10 9.12
CA VAL A 151 -5.14 -0.76 8.71
C VAL A 151 -5.56 -1.61 9.92
N ASN A 152 -6.86 -1.66 10.21
CA ASN A 152 -7.42 -2.51 11.27
C ASN A 152 -7.80 -3.90 10.72
N SER A 153 -8.13 -4.86 11.60
CA SER A 153 -8.48 -6.22 11.17
C SER A 153 -9.72 -6.32 10.27
N GLU A 154 -10.74 -5.46 10.42
CA GLU A 154 -11.91 -5.46 9.53
C GLU A 154 -11.56 -4.99 8.11
N GLU A 155 -10.69 -3.97 8.02
CA GLU A 155 -10.16 -3.46 6.75
C GLU A 155 -9.19 -4.45 6.10
N ALA A 156 -8.39 -5.16 6.91
CA ALA A 156 -7.49 -6.22 6.46
C ALA A 156 -8.24 -7.45 5.94
N ASP A 157 -9.25 -7.93 6.67
CA ASP A 157 -10.15 -9.01 6.25
C ASP A 157 -10.88 -8.65 4.95
N LEU A 158 -11.36 -7.41 4.82
CA LEU A 158 -12.02 -6.93 3.61
C LEU A 158 -11.06 -6.90 2.40
N LEU A 159 -9.82 -6.41 2.58
CA LEU A 159 -8.82 -6.37 1.52
C LEU A 159 -8.42 -7.79 1.08
N LEU A 160 -8.17 -8.69 2.04
CA LEU A 160 -7.85 -10.08 1.76
C LEU A 160 -9.01 -10.80 1.07
N LYS A 161 -10.26 -10.54 1.49
CA LYS A 161 -11.47 -11.04 0.81
C LYS A 161 -11.54 -10.54 -0.63
N ALA A 162 -11.19 -9.29 -0.91
CA ALA A 162 -11.19 -8.75 -2.26
C ALA A 162 -10.18 -9.48 -3.18
N PHE A 163 -8.94 -9.68 -2.73
CA PHE A 163 -7.95 -10.44 -3.50
C PHE A 163 -8.31 -11.92 -3.65
N ARG A 164 -8.82 -12.58 -2.61
CA ARG A 164 -9.33 -13.96 -2.69
C ARG A 164 -10.45 -14.11 -3.73
N LEU A 165 -11.39 -13.17 -3.78
CA LEU A 165 -12.43 -13.14 -4.81
C LEU A 165 -11.83 -12.89 -6.20
N ALA A 166 -10.86 -11.99 -6.33
CA ALA A 166 -10.20 -11.70 -7.61
C ALA A 166 -9.45 -12.91 -8.20
N GLN A 167 -8.94 -13.81 -7.35
CA GLN A 167 -8.29 -15.06 -7.78
C GLN A 167 -9.27 -16.18 -8.17
N HIS A 168 -10.55 -16.09 -7.82
CA HIS A 168 -11.54 -17.15 -8.06
C HIS A 168 -12.64 -16.76 -9.05
N LEU A 169 -12.84 -15.45 -9.28
CA LEU A 169 -13.83 -14.93 -10.21
C LEU A 169 -13.17 -14.53 -11.54
N SER A 170 -13.79 -14.93 -12.64
CA SER A 170 -13.42 -14.50 -13.99
C SER A 170 -13.52 -12.98 -14.15
N SER A 171 -12.59 -12.38 -14.89
CA SER A 171 -12.68 -10.98 -15.30
C SER A 171 -13.87 -10.72 -16.24
N ASP A 172 -14.48 -9.55 -16.18
CA ASP A 172 -15.44 -9.07 -17.20
C ASP A 172 -14.77 -8.81 -18.57
N HIS A 173 -13.43 -8.90 -18.61
CA HIS A 173 -12.60 -8.68 -19.77
C HIS A 173 -11.84 -9.95 -20.19
N LEU A 174 -11.71 -10.12 -21.50
CA LEU A 174 -10.77 -11.05 -22.09
C LEU A 174 -9.36 -10.44 -22.10
N THR A 175 -8.38 -11.30 -21.85
CA THR A 175 -6.96 -10.96 -21.83
C THR A 175 -6.35 -11.20 -23.20
N LEU A 176 -5.51 -10.27 -23.65
CA LEU A 176 -4.72 -10.38 -24.87
C LEU A 176 -3.45 -11.17 -24.56
N LEU A 177 -3.38 -12.41 -25.05
CA LEU A 177 -2.22 -13.29 -24.95
C LEU A 177 -1.54 -13.42 -26.32
N PRO A 178 -0.52 -12.60 -26.65
CA PRO A 178 0.38 -12.90 -27.75
C PRO A 178 1.13 -14.22 -27.45
N ILE A 179 1.43 -14.98 -28.50
CA ILE A 179 2.16 -16.26 -28.38
C ILE A 179 3.37 -16.30 -29.32
N ALA A 180 4.23 -17.30 -29.16
CA ALA A 180 5.55 -17.41 -29.80
C ALA A 180 5.59 -17.41 -31.35
N ASN A 181 4.44 -17.41 -32.04
CA ASN A 181 4.33 -17.25 -33.50
C ASN A 181 3.85 -15.85 -33.94
N GLY A 182 3.69 -14.91 -33.01
CA GLY A 182 3.21 -13.55 -33.26
C GLY A 182 1.68 -13.39 -33.32
N ALA A 183 0.91 -14.49 -33.29
CA ALA A 183 -0.54 -14.43 -33.23
C ALA A 183 -1.04 -14.07 -31.81
N ILE A 184 -2.32 -13.71 -31.70
CA ILE A 184 -2.94 -13.19 -30.48
C ILE A 184 -4.14 -14.06 -30.12
N GLU A 185 -4.13 -14.63 -28.92
CA GLU A 185 -5.26 -15.35 -28.34
C GLU A 185 -6.00 -14.43 -27.36
N LEU A 186 -7.32 -14.39 -27.46
CA LEU A 186 -8.21 -13.82 -26.44
C LEU A 186 -8.57 -14.92 -25.45
N LYS A 187 -8.24 -14.71 -24.17
CA LYS A 187 -8.47 -15.70 -23.11
C LYS A 187 -9.19 -15.12 -21.91
N GLN A 188 -10.21 -15.85 -21.44
CA GLN A 188 -10.84 -15.56 -20.16
C GLN A 188 -9.92 -16.01 -19.02
N LEU A 189 -9.42 -15.05 -18.25
CA LEU A 189 -8.66 -15.28 -17.02
C LEU A 189 -9.48 -14.84 -15.79
N THR A 190 -8.97 -15.14 -14.60
CA THR A 190 -9.46 -14.54 -13.34
C THR A 190 -9.16 -13.04 -13.30
N VAL A 191 -9.85 -12.30 -12.43
CA VAL A 191 -9.61 -10.85 -12.26
C VAL A 191 -8.16 -10.57 -11.86
N PHE A 192 -7.59 -11.39 -10.98
CA PHE A 192 -6.22 -11.20 -10.48
C PHE A 192 -5.17 -11.54 -11.55
N GLU A 193 -5.32 -12.67 -12.25
CA GLU A 193 -4.46 -12.99 -13.40
C GLU A 193 -4.50 -11.90 -14.48
N HIS A 194 -5.69 -11.34 -14.77
CA HIS A 194 -5.86 -10.30 -15.78
C HIS A 194 -5.05 -9.03 -15.45
N HIS A 195 -5.10 -8.58 -14.19
CA HIS A 195 -4.35 -7.40 -13.74
C HIS A 195 -2.84 -7.67 -13.70
N ALA A 196 -2.42 -8.83 -13.19
CA ALA A 196 -1.02 -9.22 -13.17
C ALA A 196 -0.44 -9.39 -14.60
N TRP A 197 -1.20 -9.94 -15.54
CA TRP A 197 -0.82 -10.01 -16.95
C TRP A 197 -0.69 -8.62 -17.58
N ILE A 198 -1.69 -7.74 -17.42
CA ILE A 198 -1.61 -6.34 -17.88
C ILE A 198 -0.33 -5.67 -17.37
N HIS A 199 0.01 -5.91 -16.10
CA HIS A 199 1.23 -5.39 -15.49
C HIS A 199 2.52 -5.94 -16.14
N TYR A 200 2.65 -7.28 -16.27
CA TYR A 200 3.81 -7.89 -16.95
C TYR A 200 3.96 -7.43 -18.41
N MET A 201 2.85 -7.30 -19.14
CA MET A 201 2.88 -6.85 -20.53
C MET A 201 3.31 -5.39 -20.66
N ALA A 202 2.93 -4.52 -19.72
CA ALA A 202 3.32 -3.12 -19.73
C ALA A 202 4.73 -2.87 -19.17
N SER A 203 5.24 -3.75 -18.31
CA SER A 203 6.62 -3.69 -17.80
C SER A 203 7.63 -4.15 -18.85
N ALA A 204 7.28 -5.16 -19.65
CA ALA A 204 8.13 -5.77 -20.66
C ALA A 204 8.23 -4.97 -21.97
N GLU A 205 8.51 -3.66 -21.87
CA GLU A 205 8.65 -2.74 -23.00
C GLU A 205 9.65 -3.26 -24.05
N GLN A 206 10.75 -3.91 -23.63
CA GLN A 206 11.75 -4.51 -24.52
C GLN A 206 11.20 -5.58 -25.48
N CYS A 207 10.05 -6.18 -25.17
CA CYS A 207 9.39 -7.19 -25.99
C CYS A 207 8.29 -6.60 -26.86
N PHE A 208 7.52 -5.66 -26.32
CA PHE A 208 6.31 -5.16 -26.97
C PHE A 208 6.48 -3.79 -27.66
N GLY A 209 7.60 -3.10 -27.45
CA GLY A 209 7.95 -1.85 -28.11
C GLY A 209 7.25 -0.61 -27.55
N MET A 210 6.18 -0.78 -26.77
CA MET A 210 5.57 0.23 -25.90
C MET A 210 5.17 -0.41 -24.58
N GLY A 211 5.10 0.41 -23.53
CA GLY A 211 4.91 0.02 -22.14
C GLY A 211 5.36 1.14 -21.22
N TYR A 212 5.34 0.91 -19.91
CA TYR A 212 5.78 1.91 -18.94
C TYR A 212 7.27 1.81 -18.56
N GLY A 213 7.92 0.69 -18.93
CA GLY A 213 9.16 0.19 -18.32
C GLY A 213 10.41 1.07 -18.40
N THR A 214 10.40 2.19 -19.13
CA THR A 214 11.45 3.22 -19.07
C THR A 214 10.89 4.63 -19.28
N GLY A 215 11.37 5.62 -18.52
CA GLY A 215 11.08 7.05 -18.72
C GLY A 215 9.73 7.53 -18.19
N SER A 216 9.11 8.51 -18.88
CA SER A 216 8.00 9.33 -18.37
C SER A 216 6.67 8.61 -18.06
N ALA A 217 6.50 7.39 -18.53
CA ALA A 217 5.22 6.69 -18.51
C ALA A 217 4.84 6.13 -17.12
N PHE A 218 5.81 5.64 -16.35
CA PHE A 218 5.54 4.84 -15.14
C PHE A 218 4.65 5.50 -14.08
N PRO A 219 4.86 6.75 -13.63
CA PRO A 219 4.09 7.31 -12.52
C PRO A 219 2.60 7.47 -12.84
N THR A 220 2.27 7.84 -14.09
CA THR A 220 0.89 8.00 -14.56
C THR A 220 0.25 6.67 -14.97
N TRP A 221 1.03 5.74 -15.53
CA TRP A 221 0.59 4.36 -15.77
C TRP A 221 0.20 3.67 -14.46
N ASN A 222 1.08 3.72 -13.45
CA ASN A 222 0.87 3.13 -12.13
C ASN A 222 -0.41 3.67 -11.48
N ARG A 223 -0.61 4.99 -11.52
CA ARG A 223 -1.82 5.63 -10.99
C ARG A 223 -3.09 5.16 -11.68
N ALA A 224 -3.08 5.06 -13.01
CA ALA A 224 -4.23 4.58 -13.77
C ALA A 224 -4.57 3.12 -13.41
N PHE A 225 -3.58 2.25 -13.46
CA PHE A 225 -3.70 0.84 -13.13
C PHE A 225 -4.16 0.60 -11.68
N LEU A 226 -3.65 1.34 -10.70
CA LEU A 226 -4.09 1.24 -9.31
C LEU A 226 -5.52 1.73 -9.09
N LEU A 227 -6.00 2.71 -9.85
CA LEU A 227 -7.40 3.16 -9.78
C LEU A 227 -8.34 2.11 -10.38
N GLN A 228 -7.97 1.50 -11.50
CA GLN A 228 -8.67 0.38 -12.13
C GLN A 228 -8.76 -0.84 -11.20
N LEU A 229 -7.63 -1.25 -10.61
CA LEU A 229 -7.57 -2.38 -9.67
C LEU A 229 -8.39 -2.09 -8.40
N GLU A 230 -8.26 -0.90 -7.81
CA GLU A 230 -9.01 -0.51 -6.61
C GLU A 230 -10.53 -0.45 -6.87
N SER A 231 -10.94 0.06 -8.05
CA SER A 231 -12.34 0.09 -8.47
C SER A 231 -12.90 -1.33 -8.64
N THR A 232 -12.15 -2.20 -9.31
CA THR A 232 -12.53 -3.60 -9.55
C THR A 232 -12.60 -4.41 -8.25
N LEU A 233 -11.59 -4.35 -7.40
CA LEU A 233 -11.62 -5.00 -6.07
C LEU A 233 -12.81 -4.49 -5.24
N GLY A 234 -13.11 -3.19 -5.30
CA GLY A 234 -14.26 -2.58 -4.64
C GLY A 234 -15.60 -3.12 -5.14
N ARG A 235 -15.75 -3.39 -6.45
CA ARG A 235 -16.93 -4.07 -7.02
C ARG A 235 -17.07 -5.49 -6.45
N LEU A 236 -16.00 -6.29 -6.43
CA LEU A 236 -16.05 -7.70 -6.00
C LEU A 236 -16.54 -7.86 -4.55
N VAL A 237 -16.17 -6.96 -3.64
CA VAL A 237 -16.66 -6.97 -2.25
C VAL A 237 -17.90 -6.10 -2.02
N GLN A 238 -18.48 -5.53 -3.08
CA GLN A 238 -19.61 -4.58 -3.03
C GLN A 238 -19.38 -3.38 -2.09
N ASN A 239 -18.13 -2.93 -1.98
CA ASN A 239 -17.73 -1.78 -1.18
C ASN A 239 -16.90 -0.79 -2.01
N HIS A 240 -17.58 0.18 -2.62
CA HIS A 240 -16.94 1.26 -3.38
C HIS A 240 -16.05 2.19 -2.53
N SER A 241 -16.09 2.08 -1.20
CA SER A 241 -15.19 2.79 -0.29
C SER A 241 -13.85 2.08 -0.05
N LEU A 242 -13.67 0.85 -0.60
CA LEU A 242 -12.40 0.14 -0.56
C LEU A 242 -11.28 1.00 -1.15
N THR A 243 -10.11 0.95 -0.53
CA THR A 243 -8.87 1.57 -1.01
C THR A 243 -7.73 0.57 -0.94
N LEU A 244 -6.76 0.68 -1.86
CA LEU A 244 -5.47 0.00 -1.68
C LEU A 244 -4.63 0.79 -0.65
N PRO A 245 -4.32 0.24 0.55
CA PRO A 245 -3.38 0.88 1.47
C PRO A 245 -1.99 0.97 0.83
N TYR A 246 -1.13 1.83 1.38
CA TYR A 246 0.26 1.94 0.96
C TYR A 246 1.21 1.25 1.94
N TRP A 247 2.19 0.55 1.39
CA TRP A 247 3.23 -0.16 2.13
C TRP A 247 4.61 0.21 1.58
N PHE A 248 5.52 0.59 2.48
CA PHE A 248 6.94 0.75 2.15
C PHE A 248 7.66 -0.54 2.55
N TRP A 249 8.08 -1.32 1.56
CA TRP A 249 8.72 -2.64 1.71
C TRP A 249 10.07 -2.61 2.44
N PHE A 250 10.70 -1.43 2.51
CA PHE A 250 11.91 -1.19 3.30
C PHE A 250 11.62 -0.82 4.77
N ILE A 251 10.34 -0.75 5.19
CA ILE A 251 9.93 -0.56 6.59
C ILE A 251 9.46 -1.93 7.14
N PRO A 252 9.83 -2.31 8.38
CA PRO A 252 9.46 -3.60 8.96
C PRO A 252 7.94 -3.81 9.02
N GLU A 253 7.52 -5.06 8.86
CA GLU A 253 6.12 -5.42 8.90
C GLU A 253 5.50 -5.19 10.30
N PRO A 254 4.27 -4.64 10.38
CA PRO A 254 3.56 -4.44 11.64
C PRO A 254 2.85 -5.72 12.11
N ASP A 255 3.14 -6.14 13.35
CA ASP A 255 2.43 -7.24 14.04
C ASP A 255 0.90 -7.02 14.13
N ASN A 256 0.43 -5.77 14.05
CA ASN A 256 -0.94 -5.41 14.40
C ASN A 256 -1.99 -5.55 13.28
N ALA A 257 -1.59 -5.82 12.05
CA ALA A 257 -2.52 -5.97 10.93
C ALA A 257 -2.89 -7.46 10.77
N VAL A 258 -3.63 -8.00 11.75
CA VAL A 258 -3.93 -9.44 11.85
C VAL A 258 -5.24 -9.79 11.14
N VAL A 259 -5.21 -10.86 10.34
CA VAL A 259 -6.35 -11.51 9.69
C VAL A 259 -6.49 -12.92 10.28
N GLY A 260 -7.51 -13.13 11.11
CA GLY A 260 -7.69 -14.37 11.85
C GLY A 260 -6.50 -14.66 12.80
N ASN A 261 -5.63 -15.60 12.40
CA ASN A 261 -4.46 -16.04 13.18
C ASN A 261 -3.10 -15.65 12.55
N SER A 262 -3.07 -14.95 11.42
CA SER A 262 -1.83 -14.56 10.72
C SER A 262 -1.80 -13.06 10.42
N THR A 263 -0.62 -12.50 10.15
CA THR A 263 -0.53 -11.13 9.62
C THR A 263 -1.17 -11.04 8.23
N ILE A 264 -1.64 -9.85 7.86
CA ILE A 264 -2.14 -9.57 6.51
C ILE A 264 -1.07 -9.85 5.46
N PHE A 265 0.21 -9.65 5.80
CA PHE A 265 1.37 -9.97 4.98
C PHE A 265 1.41 -11.46 4.65
N SER A 266 1.56 -12.33 5.65
CA SER A 266 1.53 -13.78 5.47
C SER A 266 0.24 -14.25 4.78
N ALA A 267 -0.91 -13.64 5.08
CA ALA A 267 -2.20 -14.01 4.50
C ALA A 267 -2.34 -13.64 3.01
N LEU A 268 -1.73 -12.53 2.58
CA LEU A 268 -1.65 -12.10 1.17
C LEU A 268 -0.56 -12.85 0.41
N ASP A 269 0.57 -13.13 1.07
CA ASP A 269 1.70 -13.90 0.50
C ASP A 269 1.28 -15.34 0.17
N THR A 270 0.49 -15.98 1.05
CA THR A 270 -0.16 -17.30 0.81
C THR A 270 -1.11 -17.30 -0.40
N LEU A 271 -1.50 -16.13 -0.94
CA LEU A 271 -2.24 -16.04 -2.19
C LEU A 271 -1.32 -16.04 -3.41
N ALA A 272 -0.08 -15.56 -3.30
CA ALA A 272 0.88 -15.55 -4.39
C ALA A 272 1.22 -16.98 -4.85
N ASP A 273 1.42 -17.90 -3.91
CA ASP A 273 1.63 -19.35 -4.13
C ASP A 273 0.56 -20.03 -5.00
N GLN A 274 -0.63 -19.42 -5.14
CA GLN A 274 -1.78 -19.97 -5.87
C GLN A 274 -1.85 -19.50 -7.32
N MET A 275 -0.96 -18.61 -7.77
CA MET A 275 -0.89 -18.13 -9.15
C MET A 275 0.51 -18.33 -9.73
N SER A 276 0.59 -18.61 -11.04
CA SER A 276 1.86 -18.83 -11.73
C SER A 276 1.74 -18.49 -13.22
N ILE A 277 1.42 -17.23 -13.52
CA ILE A 277 1.46 -16.67 -14.89
C ILE A 277 2.82 -16.99 -15.53
N CYS A 278 3.90 -16.87 -14.76
CA CYS A 278 5.26 -17.15 -15.21
C CYS A 278 5.51 -18.62 -15.61
N GLN A 279 4.70 -19.56 -15.16
CA GLN A 279 4.77 -20.98 -15.54
C GLN A 279 3.72 -21.37 -16.59
N THR A 280 2.61 -20.64 -16.67
CA THR A 280 1.42 -20.99 -17.47
C THR A 280 1.29 -20.19 -18.78
N TRP A 281 1.12 -18.87 -18.67
CA TRP A 281 0.84 -17.99 -19.82
C TRP A 281 2.12 -17.39 -20.41
N ALA A 282 3.08 -17.00 -19.56
CA ALA A 282 4.35 -16.40 -19.99
C ALA A 282 5.23 -17.34 -20.81
N THR A 283 5.23 -18.64 -20.49
CA THR A 283 5.98 -19.67 -21.22
C THR A 283 5.54 -19.77 -22.69
N ARG A 284 4.29 -19.40 -23.01
CA ARG A 284 3.74 -19.37 -24.38
C ARG A 284 4.29 -18.23 -25.24
N LEU A 285 4.99 -17.25 -24.66
CA LEU A 285 5.72 -16.18 -25.37
C LEU A 285 7.15 -16.60 -25.76
N GLN A 286 7.75 -17.58 -25.08
CA GLN A 286 9.13 -17.99 -25.35
C GLN A 286 9.25 -18.69 -26.72
N PRO A 287 10.29 -18.42 -27.53
CA PRO A 287 11.46 -17.58 -27.23
C PRO A 287 11.34 -16.11 -27.69
N LEU A 288 10.18 -15.64 -28.19
CA LEU A 288 10.04 -14.24 -28.65
C LEU A 288 10.25 -13.22 -27.52
N CYS A 289 9.77 -13.56 -26.33
CA CYS A 289 9.91 -12.73 -25.14
C CYS A 289 10.08 -13.60 -23.89
N ASP A 290 10.83 -13.07 -22.92
CA ASP A 290 10.77 -13.50 -21.54
C ASP A 290 10.34 -12.31 -20.66
N ILE A 291 9.11 -12.39 -20.15
CA ILE A 291 8.51 -11.38 -19.24
C ILE A 291 8.78 -11.69 -17.76
N CYS A 292 9.35 -12.86 -17.43
CA CYS A 292 9.40 -13.40 -16.08
C CYS A 292 10.83 -13.67 -15.55
N SER A 293 11.83 -13.76 -16.43
CA SER A 293 13.24 -13.76 -16.02
C SER A 293 13.62 -12.43 -15.38
N GLY A 294 13.50 -12.36 -14.06
CA GLY A 294 14.02 -11.28 -13.24
C GLY A 294 15.52 -11.12 -13.50
N ARG A 295 15.90 -10.06 -14.23
CA ARG A 295 17.30 -9.74 -14.53
C ARG A 295 18.00 -9.22 -13.26
N ALA A 296 18.39 -10.16 -12.40
CA ALA A 296 19.14 -9.94 -11.18
C ALA A 296 20.58 -9.48 -11.50
N GLY A 297 20.72 -8.21 -11.87
CA GLY A 297 22.02 -7.54 -11.96
C GLY A 297 22.67 -7.52 -10.58
N THR A 298 23.63 -8.41 -10.35
CA THR A 298 24.41 -8.48 -9.10
C THR A 298 25.38 -7.31 -9.04
N LEU A 299 24.94 -6.23 -8.41
CA LEU A 299 25.77 -5.08 -8.06
C LEU A 299 26.90 -5.52 -7.11
N LYS A 300 28.09 -5.74 -7.67
CA LYS A 300 29.31 -6.02 -6.89
C LYS A 300 29.71 -4.76 -6.14
N TYR A 301 29.41 -4.71 -4.85
CA TYR A 301 29.71 -3.54 -4.03
C TYR A 301 31.18 -3.57 -3.56
N TYR A 302 32.04 -2.84 -4.28
CA TYR A 302 33.50 -2.87 -4.08
C TYR A 302 34.00 -2.21 -2.78
N ASN A 303 33.17 -1.50 -2.01
CA ASN A 303 33.56 -0.87 -0.74
C ASN A 303 32.61 -1.20 0.42
N LEU A 304 32.68 -2.43 0.96
CA LEU A 304 31.76 -2.98 1.97
C LEU A 304 31.48 -2.06 3.18
N ASN A 305 32.41 -1.15 3.53
CA ASN A 305 32.22 -0.17 4.59
C ASN A 305 31.07 0.84 4.31
N ASP A 306 31.01 1.42 3.12
CA ASP A 306 30.00 2.44 2.78
C ASP A 306 28.60 1.83 2.75
N TYR A 307 28.50 0.57 2.29
CA TYR A 307 27.28 -0.24 2.37
C TYR A 307 26.83 -0.45 3.83
N ASN A 308 27.72 -0.93 4.70
CA ASN A 308 27.40 -1.19 6.11
C ASN A 308 27.00 0.07 6.87
N GLN A 309 27.67 1.21 6.65
CA GLN A 309 27.32 2.48 7.27
C GLN A 309 25.94 2.98 6.80
N THR A 310 25.65 2.89 5.51
CA THR A 310 24.34 3.31 4.96
C THR A 310 23.22 2.37 5.42
N LEU A 311 23.48 1.07 5.50
CA LEU A 311 22.53 0.08 6.02
C LEU A 311 22.18 0.32 7.50
N LEU A 312 23.19 0.57 8.34
CA LEU A 312 22.99 0.98 9.74
C LEU A 312 22.22 2.30 9.85
N GLN A 313 22.44 3.23 8.91
CA GLN A 313 21.69 4.48 8.88
C GLN A 313 20.24 4.28 8.45
N ILE A 314 19.94 3.40 7.48
CA ILE A 314 18.56 3.00 7.13
C ILE A 314 17.88 2.29 8.30
N GLN A 315 18.55 1.36 8.98
CA GLN A 315 17.98 0.61 10.10
C GLN A 315 17.50 1.54 11.23
N ARG A 316 18.24 2.62 11.52
CA ARG A 316 17.83 3.66 12.50
C ARG A 316 16.62 4.51 12.07
N LEU A 317 16.21 4.47 10.80
CA LEU A 317 14.99 5.15 10.35
C LEU A 317 13.75 4.37 10.78
N LEU A 318 13.87 3.06 10.92
CA LEU A 318 12.75 2.13 11.03
C LEU A 318 12.07 2.20 12.41
N ASP A 319 12.82 2.63 13.43
CA ASP A 319 12.34 2.72 14.82
C ASP A 319 11.30 3.84 15.05
N HIS A 320 11.35 4.93 14.25
CA HIS A 320 10.62 6.19 14.52
C HIS A 320 10.12 6.87 13.23
N VAL A 321 9.43 6.16 12.35
CA VAL A 321 8.94 6.73 11.07
C VAL A 321 7.75 7.67 11.28
N ASP A 322 7.89 8.93 10.85
CA ASP A 322 6.77 9.83 10.53
C ASP A 322 6.83 10.41 9.11
N ASP A 323 5.78 11.13 8.70
CA ASP A 323 5.64 11.71 7.36
C ASP A 323 6.65 12.85 7.06
N GLU A 324 7.32 13.44 8.06
CA GLU A 324 8.40 14.43 7.84
C GLU A 324 9.77 13.76 7.77
N ASP A 325 10.11 12.85 8.68
CA ASP A 325 11.37 12.11 8.60
C ASP A 325 11.40 11.23 7.34
N LEU A 326 10.28 10.62 6.92
CA LEU A 326 10.24 9.87 5.65
C LEU A 326 10.52 10.77 4.43
N LYS A 327 9.99 12.00 4.38
CA LYS A 327 10.30 12.97 3.31
C LYS A 327 11.77 13.36 3.30
N LYS A 328 12.37 13.53 4.49
CA LYS A 328 13.77 13.92 4.68
C LYS A 328 14.75 12.84 4.22
N GLN A 329 14.40 11.57 4.37
CA GLN A 329 15.21 10.44 3.87
C GLN A 329 15.00 10.21 2.37
N LEU A 330 13.76 10.29 1.88
CA LEU A 330 13.42 10.20 0.45
C LEU A 330 13.63 11.52 -0.31
N ASN A 331 14.33 12.47 0.29
CA ASN A 331 14.63 13.81 -0.24
C ASN A 331 15.29 13.76 -1.63
N PHE A 332 16.21 12.81 -1.84
CA PHE A 332 16.92 12.62 -3.12
C PHE A 332 16.00 12.26 -4.29
N ILE A 333 14.80 11.74 -4.01
CA ILE A 333 13.72 11.50 -4.98
C ILE A 333 12.79 12.72 -5.03
N LEU A 334 12.32 13.16 -3.86
CA LEU A 334 11.25 14.16 -3.73
C LEU A 334 11.62 15.57 -4.20
N HIS A 335 12.90 15.94 -4.25
CA HIS A 335 13.38 17.24 -4.74
C HIS A 335 14.05 17.17 -6.12
N ARG A 336 13.79 16.12 -6.92
CA ARG A 336 14.14 16.09 -8.34
C ARG A 336 13.30 17.13 -9.10
N THR A 337 13.91 18.22 -9.55
CA THR A 337 13.20 19.34 -10.21
C THR A 337 12.72 19.02 -11.65
N LEU A 338 13.27 17.98 -12.26
CA LEU A 338 12.89 17.46 -13.57
C LEU A 338 11.99 16.23 -13.42
N TYR A 339 10.96 16.09 -14.26
CA TYR A 339 10.16 14.86 -14.30
C TYR A 339 10.96 13.69 -14.91
N VAL A 340 11.72 13.95 -15.99
CA VAL A 340 12.49 12.98 -16.78
C VAL A 340 13.94 13.46 -16.90
N GLN A 341 14.90 12.55 -17.10
CA GLN A 341 16.30 12.89 -17.35
C GLN A 341 16.45 13.96 -18.45
N ASN A 342 17.29 14.97 -18.21
CA ASN A 342 17.71 15.93 -19.22
C ASN A 342 19.16 16.38 -18.99
N GLY A 343 19.96 16.48 -20.05
CA GLY A 343 21.36 16.94 -19.95
C GLY A 343 22.26 16.12 -19.02
N GLY A 344 21.92 14.84 -18.77
CA GLY A 344 22.60 13.96 -17.81
C GLY A 344 22.09 14.06 -16.37
N LEU A 345 21.30 15.08 -16.01
CA LEU A 345 20.64 15.16 -14.70
C LEU A 345 19.46 14.19 -14.66
N LEU A 346 19.47 13.26 -13.70
CA LEU A 346 18.35 12.36 -13.42
C LEU A 346 17.10 13.17 -13.01
N GLY A 347 15.95 12.77 -13.54
CA GLY A 347 14.63 13.24 -13.14
C GLY A 347 13.95 12.30 -12.14
N PHE A 348 12.72 12.66 -11.76
CA PHE A 348 11.89 11.91 -10.83
C PHE A 348 11.53 10.50 -11.34
N THR A 349 11.23 10.34 -12.63
CA THR A 349 10.91 9.03 -13.22
C THR A 349 12.05 8.04 -13.13
N ASP A 350 13.29 8.54 -13.22
CA ASP A 350 14.49 7.70 -13.27
C ASP A 350 14.89 7.21 -11.87
N GLU A 351 14.58 7.98 -10.83
CA GLU A 351 14.67 7.53 -9.43
C GLU A 351 13.59 6.48 -9.11
N LEU A 352 12.35 6.64 -9.61
CA LEU A 352 11.31 5.62 -9.44
C LEU A 352 11.59 4.35 -10.24
N ASP A 353 12.15 4.45 -11.45
CA ASP A 353 12.63 3.31 -12.24
C ASP A 353 13.73 2.56 -11.46
N ALA A 354 14.67 3.28 -10.84
CA ALA A 354 15.70 2.65 -10.00
C ALA A 354 15.15 1.92 -8.75
N LEU A 355 13.94 2.25 -8.27
CA LEU A 355 13.27 1.51 -7.19
C LEU A 355 12.55 0.24 -7.70
N VAL A 356 12.03 0.24 -8.93
CA VAL A 356 11.09 -0.78 -9.41
C VAL A 356 11.71 -1.73 -10.45
N SER A 357 12.59 -1.23 -11.31
CA SER A 357 13.30 -2.03 -12.32
C SER A 357 14.41 -2.86 -11.70
N HIS A 358 14.48 -4.13 -12.11
CA HIS A 358 15.59 -4.99 -11.74
C HIS A 358 16.87 -4.71 -12.55
N VAL A 359 16.75 -4.03 -13.68
CA VAL A 359 17.87 -3.60 -14.54
C VAL A 359 18.45 -2.30 -14.00
N SER A 360 19.57 -2.36 -13.27
CA SER A 360 20.21 -1.15 -12.74
C SER A 360 20.70 -0.23 -13.87
N PRO A 361 20.26 1.05 -13.94
CA PRO A 361 20.88 2.03 -14.83
C PRO A 361 22.26 2.47 -14.32
N VAL A 362 22.61 2.18 -13.07
CA VAL A 362 23.91 2.48 -12.48
C VAL A 362 24.80 1.23 -12.53
N SER A 363 25.80 1.23 -13.42
CA SER A 363 27.00 0.42 -13.17
C SER A 363 27.91 1.17 -12.20
N MET A 364 28.25 0.50 -11.09
CA MET A 364 29.13 1.07 -10.06
C MET A 364 30.60 1.11 -10.47
N ASP A 365 30.98 0.46 -11.58
CA ASP A 365 32.36 0.42 -12.09
C ASP A 365 32.89 1.83 -12.44
N GLY A 366 32.00 2.81 -12.67
CA GLY A 366 32.35 4.22 -12.88
C GLY A 366 32.49 5.06 -11.60
N LEU A 367 32.06 4.58 -10.42
CA LEU A 367 31.92 5.44 -9.23
C LEU A 367 33.23 5.78 -8.49
N HIS A 368 34.38 5.30 -8.95
CA HIS A 368 35.68 5.61 -8.35
C HIS A 368 35.96 7.13 -8.26
N ASN A 369 35.59 7.89 -9.30
CA ASN A 369 35.80 9.35 -9.37
C ASN A 369 34.61 10.20 -8.88
N VAL A 370 33.59 9.60 -8.26
CA VAL A 370 32.33 10.29 -7.92
C VAL A 370 32.25 10.58 -6.42
N SER A 371 31.53 11.65 -6.05
CA SER A 371 31.43 12.14 -4.68
C SER A 371 30.83 11.14 -3.69
N ASN A 372 31.14 11.29 -2.41
CA ASN A 372 30.59 10.43 -1.35
C ASN A 372 29.06 10.56 -1.23
N ASN A 373 28.48 11.69 -1.63
CA ASN A 373 27.03 11.88 -1.67
C ASN A 373 26.37 10.98 -2.72
N GLU A 374 26.91 10.93 -3.94
CA GLU A 374 26.38 10.04 -4.99
C GLU A 374 26.63 8.55 -4.67
N LYS A 375 27.74 8.23 -3.99
CA LYS A 375 27.98 6.87 -3.47
C LYS A 375 26.91 6.47 -2.45
N ALA A 376 26.57 7.35 -1.51
CA ALA A 376 25.49 7.12 -0.56
C ALA A 376 24.13 6.99 -1.26
N ILE A 377 23.79 7.89 -2.20
CA ILE A 377 22.55 7.81 -2.97
C ILE A 377 22.46 6.51 -3.79
N ALA A 378 23.57 6.03 -4.38
CA ALA A 378 23.60 4.75 -5.07
C ALA A 378 23.32 3.56 -4.13
N VAL A 379 23.76 3.61 -2.87
CA VAL A 379 23.39 2.60 -1.86
C VAL A 379 21.93 2.75 -1.43
N LEU A 380 21.41 3.97 -1.26
CA LEU A 380 19.99 4.20 -0.97
C LEU A 380 19.10 3.62 -2.07
N ARG A 381 19.41 3.85 -3.36
CA ARG A 381 18.69 3.24 -4.49
C ARG A 381 18.68 1.70 -4.41
N TYR A 382 19.82 1.09 -4.07
CA TYR A 382 19.92 -0.37 -3.95
C TYR A 382 19.10 -0.91 -2.75
N LEU A 383 19.25 -0.31 -1.57
CA LEU A 383 18.59 -0.76 -0.33
C LEU A 383 17.09 -0.45 -0.29
N LEU A 384 16.63 0.55 -1.04
CA LEU A 384 15.21 0.90 -1.17
C LEU A 384 14.54 0.23 -2.38
N ARG A 385 15.26 -0.55 -3.19
CA ARG A 385 14.68 -1.24 -4.35
C ARG A 385 13.64 -2.28 -3.92
N LEU A 386 12.65 -2.55 -4.78
CA LEU A 386 11.73 -3.68 -4.56
C LEU A 386 12.51 -5.01 -4.48
N PRO A 387 12.12 -5.92 -3.57
CA PRO A 387 12.64 -7.29 -3.53
C PRO A 387 12.45 -7.99 -4.88
N THR A 388 13.36 -8.91 -5.25
CA THR A 388 13.35 -9.59 -6.56
C THR A 388 12.35 -10.74 -6.67
N ASP A 389 11.85 -11.18 -5.52
CA ASP A 389 10.79 -12.13 -5.28
C ASP A 389 9.41 -11.45 -5.26
N LEU A 390 9.32 -10.20 -4.77
CA LEU A 390 8.09 -9.42 -4.75
C LEU A 390 7.71 -8.92 -6.16
N ASN A 391 6.72 -9.57 -6.77
CA ASN A 391 6.32 -9.36 -8.16
C ASN A 391 4.79 -9.27 -8.32
N ALA A 392 4.30 -9.05 -9.55
CA ALA A 392 2.87 -8.83 -9.84
C ALA A 392 1.94 -10.02 -9.53
N GLU A 393 2.48 -11.23 -9.33
CA GLU A 393 1.72 -12.38 -8.84
C GLU A 393 1.38 -12.29 -7.32
N ASN A 394 2.05 -11.40 -6.58
CA ASN A 394 1.84 -11.20 -5.14
C ASN A 394 0.96 -9.96 -4.86
N PRO A 395 -0.16 -10.07 -4.10
CA PRO A 395 -1.00 -8.92 -3.75
C PRO A 395 -0.27 -7.76 -3.06
N LEU A 396 0.80 -8.05 -2.30
CA LEU A 396 1.62 -7.05 -1.60
C LEU A 396 2.34 -6.09 -2.56
N TYR A 397 2.66 -6.54 -3.78
CA TYR A 397 3.27 -5.71 -4.81
C TYR A 397 2.41 -4.50 -5.19
N TYR A 398 1.08 -4.66 -5.19
CA TYR A 398 0.15 -3.55 -5.45
C TYR A 398 0.07 -2.54 -4.29
N LEU A 399 0.39 -2.97 -3.06
CA LEU A 399 0.50 -2.07 -1.89
C LEU A 399 1.83 -1.30 -1.91
N ALA A 400 2.90 -1.91 -2.43
CA ALA A 400 4.16 -1.24 -2.73
C ALA A 400 4.00 -0.22 -3.88
N LEU A 401 3.30 -0.57 -4.96
CA LEU A 401 2.93 0.37 -6.03
C LEU A 401 2.07 1.55 -5.52
N SER A 402 1.20 1.32 -4.54
CA SER A 402 0.43 2.39 -3.85
C SER A 402 1.35 3.37 -3.10
N ALA A 403 2.49 2.90 -2.57
CA ALA A 403 3.54 3.76 -2.00
C ALA A 403 4.40 4.47 -3.05
N ILE A 404 4.56 3.91 -4.26
CA ILE A 404 5.14 4.65 -5.41
C ILE A 404 4.22 5.81 -5.83
N ASP A 405 2.90 5.63 -5.82
CA ASP A 405 1.94 6.72 -6.08
C ASP A 405 1.90 7.75 -4.92
N TRP A 406 2.21 7.35 -3.68
CA TRP A 406 2.47 8.28 -2.57
C TRP A 406 3.68 9.18 -2.86
N LEU A 407 4.79 8.61 -3.36
CA LEU A 407 5.97 9.37 -3.76
C LEU A 407 5.62 10.37 -4.87
N PHE A 408 4.81 9.96 -5.85
CA PHE A 408 4.35 10.83 -6.93
C PHE A 408 3.46 11.97 -6.42
N ASP A 409 2.47 11.70 -5.56
CA ASP A 409 1.64 12.73 -4.90
C ASP A 409 2.47 13.76 -4.12
N ARG A 410 3.47 13.30 -3.36
CA ARG A 410 4.35 14.19 -2.58
C ARG A 410 5.28 15.00 -3.47
N TRP A 411 5.90 14.37 -4.48
CA TRP A 411 6.75 15.05 -5.46
C TRP A 411 6.02 16.15 -6.23
N GLN A 412 4.80 15.87 -6.72
CA GLN A 412 3.95 16.84 -7.41
C GLN A 412 3.64 18.06 -6.53
N LYS A 413 3.41 17.86 -5.22
CA LYS A 413 3.11 18.91 -4.25
C LYS A 413 4.33 19.76 -3.88
N ILE A 414 5.51 19.15 -3.78
CA ILE A 414 6.77 19.85 -3.44
C ILE A 414 7.26 20.70 -4.62
N ASN A 415 7.18 20.18 -5.84
CA ASN A 415 7.78 20.82 -7.02
C ASN A 415 6.77 21.65 -7.85
N HIS A 416 5.52 21.78 -7.38
CA HIS A 416 4.43 22.56 -8.00
C HIS A 416 4.28 22.34 -9.53
N VAL A 417 4.34 21.07 -9.93
CA VAL A 417 4.56 20.69 -11.33
C VAL A 417 3.34 20.89 -12.23
N ALA A 418 3.59 21.30 -13.47
CA ALA A 418 2.57 21.46 -14.50
C ALA A 418 2.70 20.37 -15.59
N LEU A 419 1.59 20.11 -16.30
CA LEU A 419 1.47 19.06 -17.33
C LEU A 419 2.46 19.19 -18.50
N ASN A 420 3.13 20.34 -18.65
CA ASN A 420 4.20 20.53 -19.64
C ASN A 420 5.53 19.85 -19.27
N GLN A 421 5.69 19.33 -18.04
CA GLN A 421 6.88 18.55 -17.68
C GLN A 421 6.88 17.13 -18.27
N ILE A 422 5.72 16.58 -18.66
CA ILE A 422 5.68 15.46 -19.60
C ILE A 422 5.94 16.04 -21.00
N SER A 423 7.10 15.73 -21.59
CA SER A 423 7.47 16.29 -22.90
C SER A 423 6.53 15.81 -24.01
N LEU A 424 6.41 16.66 -25.03
CA LEU A 424 5.83 16.32 -26.34
C LEU A 424 6.79 15.47 -27.19
N THR A 425 8.08 15.47 -26.87
CA THR A 425 9.17 14.86 -27.68
C THR A 425 9.70 13.56 -27.08
N ASN A 426 8.99 12.96 -26.14
CA ASN A 426 9.38 11.68 -25.58
C ASN A 426 9.09 10.55 -26.59
N LEU A 427 9.75 9.41 -26.39
CA LEU A 427 9.49 8.20 -27.16
C LEU A 427 7.98 7.85 -27.13
N ARG A 428 7.51 7.32 -28.26
CA ARG A 428 6.13 6.89 -28.49
C ARG A 428 5.62 5.97 -27.37
N GLY A 429 4.39 6.19 -26.91
CA GLY A 429 3.79 5.49 -25.78
C GLY A 429 4.10 6.10 -24.41
N LYS A 430 4.63 7.34 -24.35
CA LYS A 430 5.14 7.98 -23.13
C LYS A 430 4.96 9.50 -23.08
N ASN A 431 4.55 10.14 -24.19
CA ASN A 431 4.19 11.56 -24.19
C ASN A 431 2.80 11.77 -23.56
N LYS A 432 2.46 12.99 -23.14
CA LYS A 432 1.20 13.27 -22.40
C LYS A 432 -0.09 12.96 -23.17
N PHE A 433 -0.05 12.88 -24.50
CA PHE A 433 -1.18 12.52 -25.34
C PHE A 433 -1.17 11.05 -25.76
N ASP A 434 -0.10 10.31 -25.46
CA ASP A 434 -0.08 8.86 -25.68
C ASP A 434 -1.04 8.17 -24.72
N LEU A 435 -1.67 7.11 -25.22
CA LEU A 435 -2.65 6.31 -24.53
C LEU A 435 -1.95 5.29 -23.61
N ILE A 436 -2.44 5.12 -22.39
CA ILE A 436 -1.80 4.26 -21.39
C ILE A 436 -1.94 2.78 -21.81
N VAL A 437 -0.82 2.17 -22.22
CA VAL A 437 -0.79 0.83 -22.83
C VAL A 437 -0.65 -0.26 -21.75
N PRO A 438 -1.37 -1.39 -21.80
CA PRO A 438 -2.47 -1.76 -22.70
C PRO A 438 -3.84 -1.60 -22.03
N LEU A 439 -4.13 -0.45 -21.42
CA LEU A 439 -5.38 -0.22 -20.68
C LEU A 439 -6.52 0.20 -21.63
N PHE A 440 -7.71 -0.34 -21.39
CA PHE A 440 -8.97 0.00 -22.04
C PHE A 440 -10.02 0.34 -20.98
N PRO A 441 -10.83 1.42 -21.10
CA PRO A 441 -10.89 2.36 -22.21
C PRO A 441 -9.62 3.22 -22.30
N THR A 442 -9.35 3.74 -23.49
CA THR A 442 -8.03 4.33 -23.78
C THR A 442 -7.94 5.77 -23.32
N ASN A 443 -7.41 5.95 -22.11
CA ASN A 443 -7.10 7.25 -21.50
C ASN A 443 -5.62 7.61 -21.72
N THR A 444 -5.25 8.89 -21.62
CA THR A 444 -3.87 9.37 -21.86
C THR A 444 -3.02 9.46 -20.60
N HIS A 445 -1.69 9.48 -20.75
CA HIS A 445 -0.78 9.79 -19.64
C HIS A 445 -1.05 11.16 -18.99
N GLY A 446 -1.55 12.14 -19.76
CA GLY A 446 -1.90 13.46 -19.26
C GLY A 446 -3.10 13.45 -18.32
N ASP A 447 -4.08 12.57 -18.56
CA ASP A 447 -5.30 12.46 -17.74
C ASP A 447 -5.01 12.03 -16.30
N TYR A 448 -3.89 11.31 -16.05
CA TYR A 448 -3.46 10.84 -14.73
C TYR A 448 -2.33 11.68 -14.08
N PHE A 449 -1.86 12.75 -14.73
CA PHE A 449 -0.84 13.66 -14.18
C PHE A 449 -1.42 14.76 -13.25
N GLY A 450 -2.73 14.76 -12.99
CA GLY A 450 -3.36 15.63 -11.99
C GLY A 450 -2.97 15.27 -10.55
N ALA A 451 -3.55 15.97 -9.58
CA ALA A 451 -3.35 15.69 -8.15
C ALA A 451 -4.35 14.65 -7.65
N THR A 452 -3.97 13.80 -6.68
CA THR A 452 -4.80 12.70 -6.13
C THR A 452 -6.27 13.10 -5.82
N ALA A 453 -6.48 14.32 -5.33
CA ALA A 453 -7.79 14.86 -5.01
C ALA A 453 -8.73 15.10 -6.20
N SER A 454 -8.25 15.18 -7.45
CA SER A 454 -9.14 15.18 -8.64
C SER A 454 -9.74 13.79 -8.88
N TYR A 455 -8.95 12.73 -8.67
CA TYR A 455 -9.37 11.33 -8.81
C TYR A 455 -10.17 10.78 -7.60
N GLY A 456 -10.53 11.65 -6.65
CA GLY A 456 -11.32 11.25 -5.48
C GLY A 456 -10.58 10.39 -4.46
N TYR A 457 -9.25 10.52 -4.32
CA TYR A 457 -8.52 9.92 -3.21
C TYR A 457 -7.46 10.86 -2.63
N LYS A 458 -6.93 10.48 -1.46
CA LYS A 458 -5.79 11.09 -0.80
C LYS A 458 -5.06 10.04 0.04
N PHE A 459 -3.80 10.29 0.33
CA PHE A 459 -3.03 9.49 1.29
C PHE A 459 -3.24 10.02 2.72
N GLU A 460 -3.32 9.10 3.68
CA GLU A 460 -3.21 9.39 5.11
C GLU A 460 -1.85 10.04 5.43
N LYS A 461 -1.76 10.82 6.52
CA LYS A 461 -0.46 11.27 7.06
C LYS A 461 0.08 10.18 7.98
N ILE A 462 1.35 9.78 7.79
CA ILE A 462 2.06 8.97 8.77
C ILE A 462 2.29 9.84 10.02
N ILE A 463 1.64 9.47 11.11
CA ILE A 463 1.79 10.05 12.44
C ILE A 463 2.47 8.95 13.26
N PRO A 464 3.56 9.22 13.99
CA PRO A 464 4.21 8.18 14.76
C PRO A 464 3.23 7.70 15.83
N ARG A 465 3.23 6.40 16.15
CA ARG A 465 2.43 5.91 17.28
C ARG A 465 3.01 6.47 18.56
N THR A 466 2.48 7.61 18.99
CA THR A 466 2.53 8.03 20.39
C THR A 466 1.73 7.01 21.19
N HIS A 467 2.37 5.90 21.54
CA HIS A 467 1.99 5.14 22.72
C HIS A 467 1.93 6.17 23.84
N LEU A 468 0.71 6.52 24.26
CA LEU A 468 0.49 7.37 25.42
C LEU A 468 1.01 6.55 26.60
N SER A 469 2.29 6.72 26.92
CA SER A 469 2.99 5.78 27.78
C SER A 469 2.29 5.71 29.13
N LEU A 470 2.30 4.54 29.76
CA LEU A 470 1.54 4.30 31.00
C LEU A 470 1.58 5.46 32.02
N PRO A 471 2.73 6.13 32.29
CA PRO A 471 2.76 7.35 33.12
C PRO A 471 1.91 8.52 32.59
N PHE A 472 1.84 8.82 31.29
CA PHE A 472 0.97 9.89 30.77
C PHE A 472 -0.52 9.59 31.01
N PHE A 473 -0.95 8.34 30.81
CA PHE A 473 -2.34 7.96 31.09
C PHE A 473 -2.65 8.07 32.60
N LEU A 474 -1.72 7.62 33.46
CA LEU A 474 -1.83 7.76 34.92
C LEU A 474 -1.83 9.24 35.36
N ILE A 475 -1.01 10.10 34.76
CA ILE A 475 -0.98 11.55 35.04
C ILE A 475 -2.33 12.18 34.69
N ILE A 476 -2.89 11.89 33.51
CA ILE A 476 -4.23 12.37 33.10
C ILE A 476 -5.30 11.85 34.07
N GLN A 477 -5.24 10.58 34.46
CA GLN A 477 -6.18 9.98 35.41
C GLN A 477 -6.10 10.65 36.80
N VAL A 478 -4.91 10.97 37.30
CA VAL A 478 -4.70 11.71 38.56
C VAL A 478 -5.22 13.15 38.45
N ILE A 479 -5.02 13.83 37.32
CA ILE A 479 -5.56 15.18 37.07
C ILE A 479 -7.11 15.16 37.05
N CYS A 480 -7.71 14.16 36.41
CA CYS A 480 -9.17 13.97 36.42
C CYS A 480 -9.70 13.68 37.83
N LEU A 481 -9.06 12.78 38.59
CA LEU A 481 -9.49 12.46 39.96
C LEU A 481 -9.33 13.66 40.91
N THR A 482 -8.23 14.41 40.82
CA THR A 482 -8.01 15.60 41.68
C THR A 482 -8.96 16.74 41.34
N THR A 483 -9.26 17.00 40.06
CA THR A 483 -10.26 18.00 39.66
C THR A 483 -11.68 17.61 40.11
N ILE A 484 -12.07 16.32 40.01
CA ILE A 484 -13.33 15.83 40.56
C ILE A 484 -13.41 16.08 42.08
N VAL A 485 -12.35 15.75 42.84
CA VAL A 485 -12.32 15.99 44.29
C VAL A 485 -12.44 17.48 44.63
N VAL A 486 -11.76 18.37 43.91
CA VAL A 486 -11.86 19.83 44.09
C VAL A 486 -13.28 20.33 43.81
N VAL A 487 -13.93 19.86 42.74
CA VAL A 487 -15.32 20.22 42.41
C VAL A 487 -16.29 19.72 43.49
N VAL A 488 -16.14 18.48 43.97
CA VAL A 488 -16.97 17.95 45.07
C VAL A 488 -16.78 18.76 46.35
N LEU A 489 -15.55 19.10 46.74
CA LEU A 489 -15.28 19.94 47.91
C LEU A 489 -15.84 21.36 47.77
N PHE A 490 -15.82 21.94 46.57
CA PHE A 490 -16.41 23.24 46.29
C PHE A 490 -17.94 23.21 46.39
N LEU A 491 -18.59 22.20 45.80
CA LEU A 491 -20.03 21.99 45.93
C LEU A 491 -20.45 21.74 47.39
N CYS A 492 -19.73 20.91 48.14
CA CYS A 492 -20.00 20.69 49.56
C CYS A 492 -19.93 21.99 50.37
N ARG A 493 -18.98 22.90 50.07
CA ARG A 493 -18.90 24.23 50.71
C ARG A 493 -20.03 25.18 50.31
N LEU A 494 -20.59 25.06 49.10
CA LEU A 494 -21.78 25.82 48.69
C LEU A 494 -23.06 25.32 49.38
N PHE A 495 -23.12 24.05 49.78
CA PHE A 495 -24.29 23.44 50.42
C PHE A 495 -24.21 23.31 51.95
N THR A 496 -23.10 23.70 52.59
CA THR A 496 -23.05 23.85 54.06
C THR A 496 -23.79 25.11 54.53
N PRO A 497 -24.88 25.01 55.31
CA PRO A 497 -25.62 26.18 55.76
C PRO A 497 -24.85 26.97 56.83
N LEU A 498 -24.85 28.30 56.70
CA LEU A 498 -24.29 29.22 57.69
C LEU A 498 -25.06 29.13 59.01
N LYS A 499 -24.43 28.57 60.05
CA LYS A 499 -24.92 28.65 61.43
C LYS A 499 -24.91 30.12 61.88
N SER A 500 -26.07 30.76 61.96
CA SER A 500 -26.20 32.13 62.44
C SER A 500 -25.82 32.24 63.92
N LYS A 501 -25.06 33.28 64.27
CA LYS A 501 -24.86 33.66 65.68
C LYS A 501 -26.19 34.16 66.26
N MET A 502 -26.60 33.63 67.41
CA MET A 502 -27.46 34.36 68.34
C MET A 502 -26.58 35.01 69.42
N HIS A 503 -27.09 36.10 69.99
CA HIS A 503 -26.31 36.96 70.89
C HIS A 503 -26.15 36.38 72.30
N ALA A 504 -25.07 36.80 72.96
CA ALA A 504 -24.90 36.63 74.40
C ALA A 504 -25.70 37.69 75.18
N GLN A 505 -26.06 37.36 76.42
CA GLN A 505 -26.38 38.33 77.47
C GLN A 505 -25.86 37.80 78.81
N GLU A 506 -25.79 38.68 79.81
CA GLU A 506 -24.75 38.72 80.85
C GLU A 506 -25.38 38.84 82.26
N ALA A 507 -24.92 38.04 83.23
CA ALA A 507 -25.10 38.28 84.68
C ALA A 507 -24.29 37.31 85.59
N GLU A 508 -23.57 37.90 86.56
CA GLU A 508 -23.32 37.48 87.95
C GLU A 508 -22.74 36.09 88.34
N ASP A 509 -21.55 36.12 88.98
CA ASP A 509 -21.10 35.15 90.01
C ASP A 509 -21.89 35.36 91.33
N PRO A 510 -22.00 34.33 92.19
CA PRO A 510 -21.39 34.47 93.52
C PRO A 510 -20.64 33.23 94.06
N LEU A 511 -19.90 33.43 95.16
CA LEU A 511 -19.04 32.44 95.84
C LEU A 511 -19.80 31.39 96.69
N ILE A 512 -19.01 30.50 97.33
CA ILE A 512 -19.29 29.59 98.48
C ILE A 512 -19.54 28.12 98.09
N ASP A 513 -19.09 27.07 98.82
CA ASP A 513 -17.89 26.76 99.64
C ASP A 513 -17.98 25.28 100.11
N ASN A 514 -16.85 24.64 100.46
CA ASN A 514 -16.71 23.31 101.10
C ASN A 514 -17.26 22.06 100.36
N GLY A 515 -16.83 20.84 100.77
CA GLY A 515 -17.48 19.60 100.28
C GLY A 515 -16.72 18.25 100.34
N LEU A 516 -15.73 18.10 101.22
CA LEU A 516 -14.94 16.89 101.58
C LEU A 516 -15.47 15.47 101.21
N THR A 517 -14.51 14.53 101.06
CA THR A 517 -14.62 13.04 101.00
C THR A 517 -14.82 12.39 99.61
N SER A 518 -14.43 11.14 99.35
CA SER A 518 -13.25 10.32 99.70
C SER A 518 -13.55 8.84 99.40
N THR A 519 -12.83 8.23 98.46
CA THR A 519 -12.55 6.77 98.51
C THR A 519 -11.24 6.47 97.78
N THR A 520 -10.52 5.47 98.28
CA THR A 520 -9.17 5.06 97.88
C THR A 520 -9.15 3.66 97.27
N VAL A 521 -7.98 3.26 96.72
CA VAL A 521 -7.31 1.94 96.80
C VAL A 521 -6.68 1.51 95.45
N GLU A 522 -5.34 1.47 95.47
CA GLU A 522 -4.37 0.48 94.93
C GLU A 522 -4.61 -0.17 93.55
N ILE A 523 -3.72 -0.05 92.55
CA ILE A 523 -2.29 -0.46 92.42
C ILE A 523 -2.11 -1.96 92.14
N GLU A 524 -1.59 -2.29 90.92
CA GLU A 524 -0.48 -3.26 90.78
C GLU A 524 0.37 -3.03 89.50
N ASN A 525 1.67 -3.31 89.61
CA ASN A 525 2.77 -3.29 88.63
C ASN A 525 3.86 -4.23 89.24
N PRO A 526 4.76 -4.93 88.51
CA PRO A 526 5.60 -4.47 87.39
C PRO A 526 5.51 -5.46 86.19
N ALA A 527 6.46 -5.79 85.30
CA ALA A 527 7.91 -5.57 85.09
C ALA A 527 8.19 -5.57 83.56
N SER A 528 9.14 -4.84 82.98
CA SER A 528 10.58 -4.58 83.25
C SER A 528 11.54 -5.67 82.73
N ASN A 529 12.10 -5.43 81.54
CA ASN A 529 13.52 -5.50 81.11
C ASN A 529 13.52 -5.35 79.58
N GLY A 530 14.37 -4.60 78.87
CA GLY A 530 15.74 -4.11 79.14
C GLY A 530 16.64 -4.63 77.99
N LYS A 531 17.55 -3.87 77.36
CA LYS A 531 18.09 -2.53 77.66
C LYS A 531 18.73 -1.90 76.38
N HIS A 532 18.97 -0.59 76.43
CA HIS A 532 19.85 0.27 75.57
C HIS A 532 21.10 -0.45 74.98
N THR A 533 21.66 -0.02 73.83
CA THR A 533 22.31 1.29 73.63
C THR A 533 22.19 1.98 72.25
N THR A 534 22.19 3.31 72.32
CA THR A 534 22.37 4.32 71.27
C THR A 534 23.86 4.62 70.98
N VAL A 535 24.16 5.33 69.89
CA VAL A 535 25.04 6.53 69.82
C VAL A 535 25.00 7.14 68.40
N GLU A 536 25.22 8.46 68.28
CA GLU A 536 25.27 9.25 67.02
C GLU A 536 26.66 9.12 66.31
N GLU A 537 27.14 9.88 65.31
CA GLU A 537 26.84 11.25 64.83
C GLU A 537 27.48 11.56 63.43
N THR A 538 27.04 12.64 62.77
CA THR A 538 27.70 13.51 61.74
C THR A 538 28.38 13.00 60.44
N TRP A 539 27.91 13.58 59.33
CA TRP A 539 28.59 14.41 58.29
C TRP A 539 30.16 14.47 58.26
N THR A 540 30.89 14.63 57.14
CA THR A 540 30.69 15.37 55.85
C THR A 540 31.73 14.89 54.77
N PRO A 541 31.72 15.35 53.50
CA PRO A 541 32.51 14.74 52.39
C PRO A 541 33.77 15.51 51.92
N GLY A 542 34.58 14.85 51.09
CA GLY A 542 35.45 15.40 50.04
C GLY A 542 35.76 14.29 49.02
N GLU A 543 36.04 14.42 47.72
CA GLU A 543 36.47 15.46 46.75
C GLU A 543 37.81 15.02 46.08
N ASN A 544 37.93 15.28 44.77
CA ASN A 544 39.16 15.43 43.96
C ASN A 544 39.95 14.23 43.34
N THR A 545 39.80 14.14 42.01
CA THR A 545 40.84 14.23 40.94
C THR A 545 41.72 13.06 40.46
N THR A 546 41.96 13.08 39.14
CA THR A 546 43.11 12.56 38.34
C THR A 546 43.29 11.02 38.28
N ALA A 547 43.41 10.39 37.11
CA ALA A 547 44.48 10.43 36.08
C ALA A 547 45.79 9.75 36.56
N GLU A 548 46.58 9.03 35.76
CA GLU A 548 46.64 8.89 34.28
C GLU A 548 47.33 7.54 33.88
N GLN A 549 47.62 7.35 32.58
CA GLN A 549 48.68 6.50 31.99
C GLN A 549 48.58 4.95 31.99
N HIS A 550 48.31 4.44 30.79
CA HIS A 550 49.09 3.43 30.06
C HIS A 550 50.07 2.48 30.79
N ALA A 551 49.91 1.18 30.53
CA ALA A 551 51.02 0.24 30.34
C ALA A 551 50.67 -0.82 29.28
N GLN A 552 51.52 -1.00 28.26
CA GLN A 552 51.50 -2.19 27.38
C GLN A 552 52.53 -3.21 27.88
N VAL A 553 52.17 -4.49 27.93
CA VAL A 553 53.13 -5.61 28.03
C VAL A 553 52.67 -6.74 27.10
N THR A 554 53.60 -7.36 26.38
CA THR A 554 53.34 -8.39 25.36
C THR A 554 54.11 -9.69 25.62
N SER A 555 53.39 -10.79 25.84
CA SER A 555 53.87 -12.19 25.72
C SER A 555 52.63 -13.12 25.76
N SER A 556 52.28 -13.95 24.78
CA SER A 556 53.00 -14.93 23.93
C SER A 556 53.11 -16.34 24.56
N LEU A 557 53.05 -17.36 23.68
CA LEU A 557 52.99 -18.83 23.94
C LEU A 557 51.64 -19.39 24.48
N SER A 558 51.18 -20.61 24.14
CA SER A 558 51.54 -21.51 23.01
C SER A 558 50.63 -22.77 22.91
N GLN A 559 50.70 -23.47 21.76
CA GLN A 559 50.37 -24.90 21.49
C GLN A 559 48.91 -25.36 21.20
N ASN A 560 48.63 -25.55 19.89
CA ASN A 560 48.20 -26.77 19.18
C ASN A 560 47.34 -27.85 19.88
N ILE A 561 46.32 -28.37 19.16
CA ILE A 561 46.37 -29.70 18.49
C ILE A 561 45.25 -29.89 17.43
N ASN A 562 45.61 -30.56 16.33
CA ASN A 562 44.87 -31.29 15.27
C ASN A 562 43.37 -31.66 15.46
N SER A 563 42.55 -31.95 14.44
CA SER A 563 42.67 -31.96 12.95
C SER A 563 41.33 -32.37 12.29
N GLY A 564 41.11 -32.13 10.99
CA GLY A 564 40.15 -32.96 10.22
C GLY A 564 39.65 -32.46 8.85
N SER A 565 40.07 -33.15 7.78
CA SER A 565 39.35 -33.39 6.52
C SER A 565 39.06 -32.24 5.53
N ILE A 566 39.75 -32.31 4.38
CA ILE A 566 39.41 -31.66 3.10
C ILE A 566 39.17 -32.78 2.07
N VAL A 567 38.21 -32.60 1.15
CA VAL A 567 38.05 -33.44 -0.05
C VAL A 567 37.79 -32.54 -1.26
N SER A 568 38.54 -32.76 -2.34
CA SER A 568 38.36 -32.16 -3.67
C SER A 568 38.28 -33.28 -4.73
N ILE A 569 37.50 -33.08 -5.80
CA ILE A 569 37.41 -33.85 -7.07
C ILE A 569 36.16 -33.29 -7.81
N ASP A 570 36.13 -33.00 -9.11
CA ASP A 570 37.21 -32.92 -10.10
C ASP A 570 36.89 -31.95 -11.26
N ALA A 571 37.83 -31.78 -12.18
CA ALA A 571 37.80 -30.85 -13.32
C ALA A 571 36.85 -31.24 -14.48
N SER A 572 36.40 -30.24 -15.24
CA SER A 572 35.68 -30.43 -16.51
C SER A 572 36.64 -30.59 -17.70
N PRO A 573 36.30 -31.43 -18.71
CA PRO A 573 37.03 -31.49 -19.97
C PRO A 573 36.67 -30.33 -20.92
N ARG A 574 37.61 -29.96 -21.79
CA ARG A 574 37.37 -29.03 -22.92
C ARG A 574 36.69 -29.75 -24.10
N SER A 575 35.92 -29.01 -24.88
CA SER A 575 35.76 -29.23 -26.33
C SER A 575 36.14 -27.96 -27.09
N ALA A 576 36.40 -28.07 -28.40
CA ALA A 576 37.04 -27.03 -29.21
C ALA A 576 36.16 -26.57 -30.40
N SER A 577 36.73 -25.68 -31.23
CA SER A 577 36.09 -25.00 -32.37
C SER A 577 35.93 -25.85 -33.64
N SER A 578 35.15 -25.31 -34.60
CA SER A 578 35.11 -25.61 -36.06
C SER A 578 34.73 -27.06 -36.43
N ASP A 579 33.81 -27.30 -37.37
CA ASP A 579 33.60 -26.60 -38.66
C ASP A 579 32.31 -25.75 -38.79
#